data_AF-A0A426FPM6-F1
#
_entry.id   AF-A0A426FPM6-F1
#
_cell.length_a   1.000
_cell.length_b   1.000
_cell.length_c   1.000
_cell.angle_alpha   90.00
_cell.angle_beta   90.00
_cell.angle_gamma   90.00
#
_symmetry.space_group_name_H-M   'P 1'
#
loop_
_entity.id
_entity.type
_entity.pdbx_description
1 polymer ?
#
loop_
_entity_poly.entity_id
_entity_poly.type
_entity_poly.pdbx_seq_one_letter_code
_entity_poly.pdbx_strand_id
1 'polypeptide(L)'
;MNRPEPKRYLDADKRDALFREGGMNAVCLGESGAADHAGDEEASWAWLAMADLPADSLAFLKKQYGASFIRERGFLTHRAEQVYGSDWLDRV
;
A
#
# COMPACT_ATOMS: atom_id res chain seq x y z
N MET A 1 11.59 8.95 -5.01
CA MET A 1 10.22 9.50 -5.07
C MET A 1 10.01 10.32 -3.80
N ASN A 2 9.64 11.60 -3.92
CA ASN A 2 9.38 12.46 -2.78
C ASN A 2 7.88 12.81 -2.78
N ARG A 3 7.03 11.82 -2.44
CA ARG A 3 5.59 12.05 -2.29
C ARG A 3 5.33 12.60 -0.88
N PRO A 4 4.49 13.63 -0.71
CA PRO A 4 4.08 14.08 0.61
C PRO A 4 3.44 12.92 1.39
N GLU A 5 3.73 12.83 2.68
CA GLU A 5 3.08 11.84 3.54
C GLU A 5 1.55 12.02 3.47
N PRO A 6 0.76 10.95 3.31
CA PRO A 6 -0.69 11.07 3.31
C PRO A 6 -1.21 11.56 4.66
N LYS A 7 -2.45 12.07 4.69
CA LYS A 7 -3.09 12.48 5.94
C LYS A 7 -3.12 11.29 6.92
N ARG A 8 -2.72 11.55 8.16
CA ARG A 8 -2.74 10.55 9.25
C ARG A 8 -4.14 10.47 9.85
N TYR A 9 -4.57 9.25 10.12
CA TYR A 9 -5.87 8.92 10.68
C TYR A 9 -5.75 8.19 12.02
N LEU A 10 -4.66 7.46 12.24
CA LEU A 10 -4.37 6.88 13.55
C LEU A 10 -3.90 7.95 14.55
N ASP A 11 -4.29 7.77 15.80
CA ASP A 11 -3.69 8.49 16.92
C ASP A 11 -2.23 8.02 17.14
N ALA A 12 -1.45 8.87 17.81
CA ALA A 12 -0.01 8.64 17.98
C ALA A 12 0.29 7.33 18.72
N ASP A 13 -0.49 6.99 19.74
CA ASP A 13 -0.27 5.79 20.56
C ASP A 13 -0.48 4.51 19.76
N LYS A 14 -1.54 4.43 18.95
CA LYS A 14 -1.77 3.29 18.04
C LYS A 14 -0.70 3.19 16.97
N ARG A 15 -0.28 4.34 16.41
CA ARG A 15 0.76 4.38 15.39
C ARG A 15 2.09 3.86 15.94
N ASP A 16 2.45 4.26 17.16
CA ASP A 16 3.63 3.78 17.87
C ASP A 16 3.53 2.28 18.21
N ALA A 17 2.36 1.80 18.63
CA ALA A 17 2.12 0.39 18.89
C ALA A 17 2.34 -0.46 17.63
N LEU A 18 1.71 -0.08 16.51
CA LEU A 18 1.89 -0.77 15.22
C LEU A 18 3.34 -0.74 14.75
N PHE A 19 4.03 0.39 14.93
CA PHE A 19 5.43 0.49 14.56
C PHE A 19 6.31 -0.47 15.37
N ARG A 20 6.05 -0.63 16.67
CA ARG A 20 6.79 -1.58 17.52
C ARG A 20 6.51 -3.03 17.15
N GLU A 21 5.29 -3.36 16.76
CA GLU A 21 4.88 -4.73 16.44
C GLU A 21 5.33 -5.19 15.03
N GLY A 22 5.21 -4.31 14.04
CA GLY A 22 5.41 -4.68 12.63
C GLY A 22 6.09 -3.60 11.78
N GLY A 23 6.71 -2.60 12.42
CA GLY A 23 7.44 -1.54 11.74
C GLY A 23 6.53 -0.62 10.91
N MET A 24 7.14 0.12 9.98
CA MET A 24 6.42 1.06 9.13
C MET A 24 5.38 0.37 8.23
N ASN A 25 5.61 -0.90 7.87
CA ASN A 25 4.63 -1.64 7.06
C ASN A 25 3.29 -1.80 7.79
N ALA A 26 3.32 -2.17 9.08
CA ALA A 26 2.11 -2.28 9.90
C ALA A 26 1.42 -0.91 10.08
N VAL A 27 2.20 0.15 10.22
CA VAL A 27 1.68 1.53 10.27
C VAL A 27 0.96 1.90 8.98
N CYS A 28 1.57 1.67 7.81
CA CYS A 28 0.94 1.95 6.52
C CYS A 28 -0.40 1.19 6.35
N LEU A 29 -0.43 -0.09 6.71
CA LEU A 29 -1.67 -0.89 6.65
C LEU A 29 -2.74 -0.38 7.62
N GLY A 30 -2.35 -0.02 8.84
CA GLY A 30 -3.26 0.53 9.84
C GLY A 30 -3.83 1.89 9.44
N GLU A 31 -3.00 2.79 8.92
CA GLU A 31 -3.42 4.10 8.41
C GLU A 31 -4.32 3.97 7.18
N SER A 32 -4.03 3.03 6.28
CA SER A 32 -4.89 2.73 5.14
C SER A 32 -6.30 2.32 5.59
N GLY A 33 -6.40 1.37 6.52
CA GLY A 33 -7.69 0.95 7.06
C GLY A 33 -8.42 2.05 7.84
N ALA A 34 -7.69 2.89 8.57
CA ALA A 34 -8.29 4.01 9.30
C ALA A 34 -8.81 5.11 8.36
N ALA A 35 -8.09 5.40 7.27
CA ALA A 35 -8.52 6.33 6.24
C ALA A 35 -9.77 5.83 5.50
N ASP A 36 -9.80 4.54 5.16
CA ASP A 36 -10.97 3.89 4.55
C ASP A 36 -12.21 3.98 5.47
N HIS A 37 -12.04 3.68 6.76
CA HIS A 37 -13.11 3.81 7.75
C HIS A 37 -13.63 5.25 7.89
N ALA A 38 -12.77 6.24 7.71
CA ALA A 38 -13.13 7.66 7.71
C ALA A 38 -13.73 8.15 6.37
N GLY A 39 -13.81 7.30 5.36
CA GLY A 39 -14.32 7.62 4.02
C GLY A 39 -13.33 8.40 3.13
N ASP A 40 -12.04 8.43 3.50
CA ASP A 40 -10.99 9.03 2.66
C ASP A 40 -10.25 7.95 1.88
N GLU A 41 -10.87 7.57 0.76
CA GLU A 41 -10.37 6.52 -0.12
C GLU A 41 -8.99 6.88 -0.73
N GLU A 42 -8.75 8.16 -1.05
CA GLU A 42 -7.47 8.59 -1.59
C GLU A 42 -6.32 8.46 -0.59
N ALA A 43 -6.53 8.84 0.66
CA ALA A 43 -5.56 8.60 1.72
C ALA A 43 -5.39 7.11 2.01
N SER A 44 -6.47 6.33 1.95
CA SER A 44 -6.40 4.86 2.10
C SER A 44 -5.48 4.24 1.06
N TRP A 45 -5.69 4.54 -0.23
CA TRP A 45 -4.85 4.03 -1.30
C TRP A 45 -3.41 4.55 -1.23
N ALA A 46 -3.22 5.81 -0.82
CA ALA A 46 -1.88 6.38 -0.69
C ALA A 46 -1.06 5.69 0.41
N TRP A 47 -1.67 5.39 1.56
CA TRP A 47 -1.05 4.60 2.62
C TRP A 47 -0.79 3.16 2.18
N LEU A 48 -1.75 2.53 1.51
CA LEU A 48 -1.61 1.16 1.02
C LEU A 48 -0.47 1.02 -0.01
N ALA A 49 -0.29 2.02 -0.88
CA ALA A 49 0.80 2.04 -1.85
C ALA A 49 2.20 2.13 -1.21
N MET A 50 2.29 2.68 0.01
CA MET A 50 3.53 2.73 0.80
C MET A 50 3.80 1.45 1.60
N ALA A 51 2.84 0.52 1.66
CA ALA A 51 3.01 -0.76 2.32
C ALA A 51 3.78 -1.75 1.43
N ASP A 52 4.58 -2.60 2.06
CA ASP A 52 5.24 -3.75 1.46
C ASP A 52 4.24 -4.92 1.37
N LEU A 53 3.41 -4.89 0.32
CA LEU A 53 2.33 -5.84 0.13
C LEU A 53 2.82 -7.21 -0.38
N PRO A 54 2.20 -8.33 0.06
CA PRO A 54 2.43 -9.64 -0.53
C PRO A 54 2.16 -9.65 -2.04
N ALA A 55 2.90 -10.49 -2.78
CA ALA A 55 2.76 -10.63 -4.22
C ALA A 55 1.32 -10.95 -4.65
N ASP A 56 0.63 -11.83 -3.93
CA ASP A 56 -0.76 -12.21 -4.23
C ASP A 56 -1.73 -11.03 -4.03
N SER A 57 -1.47 -10.14 -3.07
CA SER A 57 -2.28 -8.93 -2.87
C SER A 57 -2.09 -7.95 -4.03
N LEU A 58 -0.86 -7.78 -4.50
CA LEU A 58 -0.54 -6.96 -5.67
C LEU A 58 -1.16 -7.56 -6.96
N ALA A 59 -1.14 -8.88 -7.11
CA ALA A 59 -1.80 -9.57 -8.22
C ALA A 59 -3.32 -9.38 -8.18
N PHE A 60 -3.94 -9.45 -7.00
CA PHE A 60 -5.36 -9.15 -6.82
C PHE A 60 -5.68 -7.71 -7.22
N LEU A 61 -4.91 -6.73 -6.73
CA LEU A 61 -5.11 -5.31 -7.09
C LEU A 61 -4.96 -5.09 -8.60
N LYS A 62 -3.96 -5.70 -9.23
CA LYS A 62 -3.76 -5.62 -10.69
C LYS A 62 -4.96 -6.19 -11.43
N LYS A 63 -5.51 -7.32 -10.98
CA LYS A 63 -6.69 -7.94 -11.59
C LYS A 63 -7.93 -7.06 -11.51
N GLN A 64 -8.12 -6.34 -10.39
CA GLN A 64 -9.30 -5.50 -10.17
C GLN A 64 -9.19 -4.14 -10.87
N TYR A 65 -8.01 -3.49 -10.80
CA TYR A 65 -7.85 -2.09 -11.19
C TYR A 65 -6.89 -1.88 -12.37
N GLY A 66 -6.24 -2.95 -12.84
CA GLY A 66 -5.27 -2.91 -13.92
C GLY A 66 -3.86 -2.49 -13.49
N ALA A 67 -2.90 -2.69 -14.39
CA ALA A 67 -1.50 -2.35 -14.14
C ALA A 67 -1.26 -0.83 -14.04
N SER A 68 -2.02 -0.01 -14.77
CA SER A 68 -1.90 1.46 -14.71
C SER A 68 -2.19 1.98 -13.31
N PHE A 69 -3.20 1.43 -12.63
CA PHE A 69 -3.52 1.81 -11.25
C PHE A 69 -2.34 1.61 -10.29
N ILE A 70 -1.65 0.47 -10.39
CA ILE A 70 -0.49 0.15 -9.56
C ILE A 70 0.65 1.15 -9.83
N ARG A 71 0.91 1.46 -11.11
CA ARG A 71 1.98 2.38 -11.54
C ARG A 71 1.70 3.83 -11.15
N GLU A 72 0.51 4.33 -11.47
CA GLU A 72 0.11 5.72 -11.21
C GLU A 72 0.07 6.01 -9.71
N ARG A 73 -0.42 5.05 -8.90
CA ARG A 73 -0.41 5.19 -7.44
C ARG A 73 0.95 4.90 -6.82
N GLY A 74 1.88 4.29 -7.55
CA GLY A 74 3.26 4.08 -7.10
C GLY A 74 3.39 3.02 -6.00
N PHE A 75 2.64 1.93 -6.13
CA PHE A 75 2.77 0.80 -5.20
C PHE A 75 4.18 0.21 -5.23
N LEU A 76 4.65 -0.27 -4.09
CA LEU A 76 5.89 -1.04 -4.01
C LEU A 76 5.68 -2.44 -4.62
N THR A 77 6.38 -2.72 -5.72
CA THR A 77 6.15 -3.94 -6.52
C THR A 77 7.20 -5.03 -6.36
N HIS A 78 8.25 -4.80 -5.58
CA HIS A 78 9.42 -5.68 -5.50
C HIS A 78 9.07 -7.15 -5.13
N ARG A 79 8.09 -7.39 -4.25
CA ARG A 79 7.65 -8.76 -3.93
C ARG A 79 6.98 -9.46 -5.11
N ALA A 80 6.13 -8.75 -5.84
CA ALA A 80 5.51 -9.29 -7.04
C ALA A 80 6.54 -9.52 -8.15
N GLU A 81 7.54 -8.64 -8.27
CA GLU A 81 8.65 -8.81 -9.22
C GLU A 81 9.49 -10.05 -8.90
N GLN A 82 9.74 -10.33 -7.61
CA GLN A 82 10.45 -11.53 -7.17
C GLN A 82 9.69 -12.83 -7.47
N VAL A 83 8.35 -12.82 -7.35
CA VAL A 83 7.52 -14.02 -7.52
C VAL A 83 7.11 -14.26 -8.98
N TYR A 84 6.72 -13.20 -9.69
CA TYR A 84 6.13 -13.30 -11.03
C TYR A 84 7.06 -12.80 -12.15
N GLY A 85 8.18 -12.18 -11.81
CA GLY A 85 9.12 -11.56 -12.76
C GLY A 85 8.96 -10.05 -12.89
N SER A 86 10.00 -9.36 -13.35
CA SER A 86 10.03 -7.89 -13.44
C SER A 86 9.01 -7.30 -14.43
N ASP A 87 8.58 -8.09 -15.41
CA ASP A 87 7.57 -7.76 -16.43
C ASP A 87 6.14 -8.13 -16.00
N TRP A 88 5.91 -8.51 -14.73
CA TRP A 88 4.60 -8.99 -14.27
C TRP A 88 3.46 -7.99 -14.47
N LEU A 89 3.74 -6.68 -14.46
CA LEU A 89 2.74 -5.65 -14.73
C LEU A 89 2.32 -5.58 -16.22
N ASP A 90 3.16 -6.06 -17.14
CA ASP A 90 2.91 -6.04 -18.58
C ASP A 90 2.24 -7.32 -19.10
N ARG A 91 2.29 -8.39 -18.31
CA ARG A 91 1.61 -9.65 -18.62
C ARG A 91 0.10 -9.48 -18.46
N VAL A 92 -0.68 -10.20 -19.26
CA VAL A 92 -2.15 -10.21 -19.17
C VAL A 92 -2.61 -11.14 -18.06
#